data_AF-A0A840CPG9-F1
#
_entry.id   AF-A0A840CPG9-F1
#
_cell.length_a   1.000
_cell.length_b   1.000
_cell.length_c   1.000
_cell.angle_alpha   90.00
_cell.angle_beta   90.00
_cell.angle_gamma   90.00
#
_symmetry.space_group_name_H-M   'P 1'
#
loop_
_entity.id
_entity.type
_entity.pdbx_description
1 polymer ?
#
loop_
_entity_poly.entity_id
_entity_poly.type
_entity_poly.pdbx_seq_one_letter_code
_entity_poly.pdbx_strand_id
1 'polypeptide(L)'
;MRKLELKDIAGYLPYNLLMFKENCTSLSLTTLNYTTLVENEVRKPILRPMSALYKPCLEDGKIPIVELAKIALPYYDWLLEESRNLAITAHPSMAYFSYKDDSFESSDGWDAWHTSHQIELFQKLYEWHFDIHGLIGQGLAIDIKTL
;
A
#
# COMPACT_ATOMS: atom_id res chain seq x y z
N MET A 1 17.07 -14.89 -12.00
CA MET A 1 16.12 -13.85 -11.52
C MET A 1 14.80 -14.51 -11.23
N ARG A 2 14.12 -14.10 -10.16
CA ARG A 2 12.75 -14.54 -9.85
C ARG A 2 11.80 -13.98 -10.93
N LYS A 3 10.74 -14.72 -11.27
CA LYS A 3 9.65 -14.26 -12.13
C LYS A 3 8.46 -13.81 -11.29
N LEU A 4 7.64 -12.91 -11.81
CA LEU A 4 6.38 -12.49 -11.20
C LEU A 4 5.42 -13.69 -11.17
N GLU A 5 4.77 -13.97 -10.03
CA GLU A 5 3.80 -15.06 -9.89
C GLU A 5 2.41 -14.54 -9.52
N LEU A 6 1.33 -15.35 -9.67
CA LEU A 6 -0.04 -14.93 -9.33
C LEU A 6 -0.13 -14.37 -7.92
N LYS A 7 0.45 -15.09 -6.96
CA LYS A 7 0.38 -14.77 -5.54
C LYS A 7 0.96 -13.38 -5.22
N ASP A 8 1.87 -12.89 -6.06
CA ASP A 8 2.50 -11.60 -5.89
C ASP A 8 1.55 -10.45 -6.26
N ILE A 9 0.56 -10.71 -7.12
CA ILE A 9 -0.37 -9.70 -7.63
C ILE A 9 -1.84 -10.00 -7.33
N ALA A 10 -2.16 -11.16 -6.76
CA ALA A 10 -3.52 -11.66 -6.57
C ALA A 10 -4.39 -10.68 -5.77
N GLY A 11 -3.84 -10.10 -4.70
CA GLY A 11 -4.55 -9.14 -3.86
C GLY A 11 -4.96 -7.85 -4.58
N TYR A 12 -4.24 -7.45 -5.63
CA TYR A 12 -4.51 -6.22 -6.38
C TYR A 12 -5.53 -6.42 -7.51
N LEU A 13 -5.76 -7.66 -7.95
CA LEU A 13 -6.62 -7.96 -9.09
C LEU A 13 -8.05 -7.41 -8.96
N PRO A 14 -8.72 -7.51 -7.78
CA PRO A 14 -10.05 -6.93 -7.60
C PRO A 14 -10.11 -5.40 -7.76
N TYR A 15 -8.96 -4.73 -7.72
CA TYR A 15 -8.84 -3.27 -7.66
C TYR A 15 -8.33 -2.65 -8.96
N ASN A 16 -8.50 -3.34 -10.10
CA ASN A 16 -8.13 -2.85 -11.43
C ASN A 16 -6.63 -2.60 -11.63
N LEU A 17 -5.77 -3.49 -11.11
CA LEU A 17 -4.32 -3.44 -11.26
C LEU A 17 -3.89 -3.02 -12.67
N LEU A 18 -3.12 -1.94 -12.76
CA LEU A 18 -2.56 -1.47 -14.02
C LEU A 18 -1.24 -2.16 -14.31
N MET A 19 -1.02 -2.54 -15.56
CA MET A 19 0.25 -3.11 -16.02
C MET A 19 0.90 -2.19 -17.05
N PHE A 20 2.19 -1.96 -16.86
CA PHE A 20 3.05 -1.37 -17.87
C PHE A 20 3.55 -2.44 -18.83
N LYS A 21 3.64 -2.11 -20.11
CA LYS A 21 4.26 -2.94 -21.14
C LYS A 21 5.23 -2.05 -21.92
N GLU A 22 6.48 -2.48 -22.07
CA GLU A 22 7.44 -1.76 -22.92
C GLU A 22 6.86 -1.54 -24.32
N ASN A 23 6.94 -0.30 -24.81
CA ASN A 23 6.40 0.17 -26.10
C ASN A 23 4.86 0.26 -26.21
N CYS A 24 4.11 0.29 -25.09
CA CYS A 24 2.68 0.59 -25.06
C CYS A 24 2.33 1.49 -23.86
N THR A 25 1.27 2.29 -23.97
CA THR A 25 0.62 2.94 -22.82
C THR A 25 0.03 1.88 -21.88
N SER A 26 -0.07 2.21 -20.59
CA SER A 26 -0.58 1.31 -19.53
C SER A 26 -1.92 0.68 -19.89
N LEU A 27 -2.11 -0.59 -19.53
CA LEU A 27 -3.34 -1.35 -19.76
C LEU A 27 -4.02 -1.67 -18.42
N SER A 28 -5.34 -1.45 -18.34
CA SER A 28 -6.17 -1.90 -17.21
C SER A 28 -6.56 -3.37 -17.39
N LEU A 29 -6.50 -4.13 -16.30
CA LEU A 29 -6.51 -5.59 -16.31
C LEU A 29 -7.91 -6.21 -16.19
N THR A 30 -8.96 -5.45 -16.48
CA THR A 30 -10.36 -5.90 -16.44
C THR A 30 -10.73 -6.89 -17.55
N THR A 31 -9.85 -7.15 -18.52
CA THR A 31 -10.17 -7.87 -19.77
C THR A 31 -9.19 -8.98 -20.18
N LEU A 32 -8.12 -9.24 -19.41
CA LEU A 32 -7.09 -10.21 -19.78
C LEU A 32 -7.15 -11.49 -18.93
N ASN A 33 -7.04 -12.66 -19.58
CA ASN A 33 -6.89 -13.93 -18.90
C ASN A 33 -5.52 -13.97 -18.17
N TYR A 34 -5.50 -14.50 -16.95
CA TYR A 34 -4.34 -14.54 -16.06
C TYR A 34 -3.09 -15.20 -16.69
N THR A 35 -3.27 -16.24 -17.51
CA THR A 35 -2.16 -16.91 -18.22
C THR A 35 -1.39 -15.96 -19.13
N THR A 36 -2.06 -15.04 -19.81
CA THR A 36 -1.43 -14.04 -20.69
C THR A 36 -0.59 -12.98 -19.95
N LEU A 37 -0.77 -12.83 -18.64
CA LEU A 37 -0.10 -11.81 -17.81
C LEU A 37 1.22 -12.31 -17.24
N VAL A 38 1.26 -13.55 -16.77
CA VAL A 38 2.43 -14.11 -16.06
C VAL A 38 3.43 -14.77 -17.00
N GLU A 39 2.99 -15.18 -18.19
CA GLU A 39 3.87 -15.77 -19.21
C GLU A 39 4.63 -14.70 -20.03
N ASN A 40 4.28 -13.42 -19.92
CA ASN A 40 4.90 -12.34 -20.67
C ASN A 40 5.82 -11.49 -19.75
N GLU A 41 7.13 -11.74 -19.81
CA GLU A 41 8.17 -10.99 -19.06
C GLU A 41 8.18 -9.48 -19.34
N VAL A 42 7.47 -9.03 -20.39
CA VAL A 42 7.39 -7.62 -20.81
C VAL A 42 6.42 -6.80 -19.96
N ARG A 43 5.58 -7.42 -19.12
CA ARG A 43 4.56 -6.71 -18.33
C ARG A 43 4.93 -6.61 -16.86
N LYS A 44 4.89 -5.39 -16.32
CA LYS A 44 5.16 -5.12 -14.89
C LYS A 44 3.97 -4.39 -14.26
N PRO A 45 3.47 -4.81 -13.09
CA PRO A 45 2.49 -4.03 -12.34
C PRO A 45 3.01 -2.64 -12.03
N ILE A 46 2.11 -1.66 -12.09
CA ILE A 46 2.38 -0.28 -11.68
C ILE A 46 1.89 -0.14 -10.24
N LEU A 47 2.83 0.11 -9.32
CA LEU A 47 2.56 0.16 -7.88
C LEU A 47 3.14 1.43 -7.27
N ARG A 48 2.68 1.78 -6.07
CA ARG A 48 3.23 2.83 -5.22
C ARG A 48 4.27 2.23 -4.28
N PRO A 49 5.44 2.86 -4.09
CA PRO A 49 6.39 2.39 -3.09
C PRO A 49 5.81 2.56 -1.67
N MET A 50 6.17 1.67 -0.75
CA MET A 50 5.75 1.77 0.66
C MET A 50 6.16 3.09 1.32
N SER A 51 7.25 3.71 0.87
CA SER A 51 7.66 5.05 1.33
C SER A 51 6.65 6.16 1.02
N ALA A 52 5.68 5.93 0.13
CA ALA A 52 4.59 6.87 -0.15
C ALA A 52 3.49 6.87 0.92
N LEU A 53 3.49 5.92 1.88
CA LEU A 53 2.50 5.86 2.98
C LEU A 53 2.41 7.17 3.77
N TYR A 54 3.52 7.90 3.85
CA TYR A 54 3.68 9.12 4.65
C TYR A 54 3.60 10.40 3.81
N LYS A 55 3.07 10.33 2.60
CA LYS A 55 2.97 11.46 1.66
C LYS A 55 1.54 11.61 1.15
N PRO A 56 1.12 12.85 0.80
CA PRO A 56 -0.18 13.06 0.18
C PRO A 56 -0.19 12.45 -1.23
N CYS A 57 -0.69 11.23 -1.36
CA CYS A 57 -0.67 10.48 -2.64
C CYS A 57 -1.97 9.78 -3.00
N LEU A 58 -2.97 9.85 -2.12
CA LEU A 58 -4.32 9.41 -2.40
C LEU A 58 -5.13 10.53 -3.07
N GLU A 59 -6.38 10.23 -3.43
CA GLU A 59 -7.35 11.22 -3.86
C GLU A 59 -7.51 12.34 -2.82
N ASP A 60 -7.76 13.56 -3.30
CA ASP A 60 -7.88 14.77 -2.49
C ASP A 60 -6.64 15.13 -1.65
N GLY A 61 -5.47 14.54 -1.96
CA GLY A 61 -4.22 14.80 -1.24
C GLY A 61 -4.16 14.15 0.15
N LYS A 62 -5.01 13.15 0.43
CA LYS A 62 -4.97 12.41 1.70
C LYS A 62 -3.68 11.63 1.88
N ILE A 63 -3.31 11.44 3.13
CA ILE A 63 -2.08 10.76 3.56
C ILE A 63 -2.44 9.32 3.99
N PRO A 64 -1.93 8.28 3.32
CA PRO A 64 -2.34 6.90 3.57
C PRO A 64 -2.22 6.43 5.01
N ILE A 65 -1.12 6.70 5.71
CA ILE A 65 -0.95 6.25 7.10
C ILE A 65 -2.00 6.84 8.04
N VAL A 66 -2.45 8.07 7.77
CA VAL A 66 -3.49 8.75 8.55
C VAL A 66 -4.85 8.12 8.27
N GLU A 67 -5.15 7.80 7.01
CA GLU A 67 -6.39 7.12 6.63
C GLU A 67 -6.45 5.68 7.16
N LEU A 68 -5.32 4.97 7.19
CA LEU A 68 -5.21 3.62 7.78
C LEU A 68 -5.40 3.67 9.31
N ALA A 69 -4.86 4.69 9.98
CA ALA A 69 -5.06 4.87 11.42
C ALA A 69 -6.55 5.07 11.77
N LYS A 70 -7.31 5.79 10.93
CA LYS A 70 -8.77 5.95 11.09
C LYS A 70 -9.53 4.63 10.94
N ILE A 71 -9.05 3.70 10.11
CA ILE A 71 -9.64 2.36 10.00
C ILE A 71 -9.32 1.54 11.25
N ALA A 72 -8.06 1.55 11.68
CA ALA A 72 -7.61 0.78 12.82
C ALA A 72 -8.28 1.23 14.14
N LEU A 73 -8.39 2.55 14.32
CA LEU A 73 -8.86 3.23 15.53
C LEU A 73 -9.71 4.45 15.14
N PRO A 74 -11.01 4.26 14.85
CA PRO A 74 -11.89 5.29 14.27
C PRO A 74 -12.32 6.39 15.24
N TYR A 75 -11.97 6.27 16.53
CA TYR A 75 -12.40 7.18 17.58
C TYR A 75 -11.50 8.41 17.75
N TYR A 76 -10.39 8.47 17.02
CA TYR A 76 -9.42 9.55 17.15
C TYR A 76 -9.28 10.38 15.87
N ASP A 77 -8.97 11.65 16.09
CA ASP A 77 -8.47 12.53 15.04
C ASP A 77 -6.96 12.32 14.86
N TRP A 78 -6.61 11.79 13.69
CA TRP A 78 -5.25 11.41 13.33
C TRP A 78 -4.55 12.50 12.50
N LEU A 79 -3.27 12.73 12.81
CA LEU A 79 -2.37 13.64 12.11
C LEU A 79 -1.07 12.91 11.77
N LEU A 80 -0.38 13.32 10.70
CA LEU A 80 0.93 12.78 10.35
C LEU A 80 2.02 13.40 11.25
N GLU A 81 2.87 12.58 11.87
CA GLU A 81 4.14 12.99 12.45
C GLU A 81 5.28 12.65 11.47
N GLU A 82 5.63 13.61 10.61
CA GLU A 82 6.56 13.41 9.49
C GLU A 82 7.95 12.95 9.94
N SER A 83 8.46 13.46 11.06
CA SER A 83 9.79 13.14 11.56
C SER A 83 9.95 11.67 11.98
N ARG A 84 8.84 11.01 12.33
CA ARG A 84 8.80 9.64 12.84
C ARG A 84 8.09 8.66 11.90
N ASN A 85 7.55 9.14 10.77
CA ASN A 85 6.80 8.33 9.81
C ASN A 85 5.69 7.51 10.49
N LEU A 86 4.81 8.19 11.20
CA LEU A 86 3.67 7.57 11.87
C LEU A 86 2.50 8.54 11.99
N ALA A 87 1.30 8.03 12.24
CA ALA A 87 0.15 8.84 12.59
C ALA A 87 0.06 8.98 14.12
N ILE A 88 -0.30 10.17 14.61
CA ILE A 88 -0.54 10.46 16.03
C ILE A 88 -1.88 11.15 16.23
N THR A 89 -2.39 11.10 17.46
CA THR A 89 -3.52 11.92 17.89
C THR A 89 -3.04 13.25 18.48
N ALA A 90 -3.81 14.33 18.32
CA ALA A 90 -3.57 15.55 19.08
C ALA A 90 -3.71 15.27 20.60
N HIS A 91 -2.75 15.74 21.40
CA HIS A 91 -2.61 15.56 22.86
C HIS A 91 -3.95 15.60 23.62
N PRO A 92 -4.24 14.74 24.64
CA PRO A 92 -3.29 14.02 25.53
C PRO A 92 -3.26 12.49 25.39
N SER A 93 -4.01 11.87 24.47
CA SER A 93 -4.10 10.40 24.40
C SER A 93 -2.87 9.69 23.85
N MET A 94 -1.85 10.41 23.35
CA MET A 94 -0.57 9.90 22.83
C MET A 94 -0.68 8.60 22.00
N ALA A 95 -1.81 8.39 21.33
CA ALA A 95 -1.98 7.21 20.53
C ALA A 95 -1.17 7.40 19.25
N TYR A 96 -0.50 6.33 18.82
CA TYR A 96 0.25 6.31 17.57
C TYR A 96 -0.13 5.09 16.75
N PHE A 97 0.03 5.23 15.44
CA PHE A 97 -0.19 4.18 14.46
C PHE A 97 0.93 4.20 13.42
N SER A 98 1.60 3.07 13.23
CA SER A 98 2.72 2.93 12.30
C SER A 98 2.65 1.63 11.52
N TYR A 99 3.45 1.57 10.47
CA TYR A 99 3.76 0.35 9.74
C TYR A 99 5.24 0.05 9.93
N LYS A 100 5.56 -1.12 10.46
CA LYS A 100 6.92 -1.53 10.80
C LYS A 100 7.06 -3.04 10.72
N ASP A 101 8.19 -3.52 10.21
CA ASP A 101 8.53 -4.95 10.13
C ASP A 101 7.39 -5.79 9.51
N ASP A 102 6.83 -5.28 8.41
CA ASP A 102 5.71 -5.87 7.67
C ASP A 102 4.39 -6.01 8.45
N SER A 103 4.19 -5.21 9.50
CA SER A 103 2.96 -5.19 10.30
C SER A 103 2.50 -3.78 10.64
N PHE A 104 1.18 -3.59 10.80
CA PHE A 104 0.66 -2.38 11.42
C PHE A 104 0.66 -2.51 12.93
N GLU A 105 1.15 -1.49 13.61
CA GLU A 105 1.20 -1.42 15.06
C GLU A 105 0.49 -0.15 15.54
N SER A 106 -0.17 -0.25 16.68
CA SER A 106 -0.78 0.91 17.32
C SER A 106 -0.68 0.81 18.82
N SER A 107 -0.67 1.96 19.48
CA SER A 107 -0.84 2.06 20.92
C SER A 107 -1.81 3.17 21.25
N ASP A 108 -2.63 2.99 22.28
CA ASP A 108 -3.68 3.93 22.70
C ASP A 108 -3.28 4.81 23.90
N GLY A 109 -1.97 4.91 24.18
CA GLY A 109 -1.43 5.74 25.28
C GLY A 109 -1.46 5.06 26.66
N TRP A 110 -2.01 3.84 26.75
CA TRP A 110 -2.07 3.04 27.98
C TRP A 110 -1.13 1.82 27.95
N ASP A 111 -0.05 1.90 27.17
CA ASP A 111 0.93 0.82 26.92
C ASP A 111 0.36 -0.48 26.32
N ALA A 112 -0.89 -0.45 25.84
CA ALA A 112 -1.45 -1.56 25.08
C ALA A 112 -1.01 -1.47 23.63
N TRP A 113 -0.42 -2.55 23.11
CA TRP A 113 -0.06 -2.69 21.71
C TRP A 113 -1.18 -3.45 21.01
N HIS A 114 -1.80 -2.81 20.02
CA HIS A 114 -2.91 -3.39 19.28
C HIS A 114 -2.53 -3.54 17.81
N THR A 115 -2.84 -4.71 17.27
CA THR A 115 -2.77 -5.02 15.84
C THR A 115 -4.18 -5.29 15.33
N SER A 116 -5.07 -4.31 15.49
CA SER A 116 -6.46 -4.42 15.08
C SER A 116 -6.61 -4.27 13.57
N HIS A 117 -7.62 -4.92 12.99
CA HIS A 117 -8.03 -4.76 11.58
C HIS A 117 -6.95 -5.04 10.51
N GLN A 118 -5.89 -5.83 10.81
CA GLN A 118 -4.78 -6.11 9.87
C GLN A 118 -5.24 -6.49 8.46
N ILE A 119 -6.19 -7.42 8.34
CA ILE A 119 -6.70 -7.90 7.04
C ILE A 119 -7.28 -6.74 6.23
N GLU A 120 -8.10 -5.89 6.86
CA GLU A 120 -8.71 -4.72 6.22
C GLU A 120 -7.66 -3.68 5.81
N LEU A 121 -6.66 -3.45 6.67
CA LEU A 121 -5.56 -2.53 6.37
C LEU A 121 -4.74 -2.98 5.15
N PHE A 122 -4.40 -4.28 5.05
CA PHE A 122 -3.72 -4.83 3.88
C PHE A 122 -4.59 -4.83 2.63
N GLN A 123 -5.90 -5.09 2.76
CA GLN A 123 -6.84 -4.93 1.65
C GLN A 123 -6.85 -3.49 1.12
N LYS A 124 -6.77 -2.49 2.01
CA LYS A 124 -6.63 -1.10 1.59
C LYS A 124 -5.31 -0.79 0.91
N LEU A 125 -4.20 -1.40 1.33
CA LEU A 125 -2.94 -1.28 0.60
C LEU A 125 -3.02 -1.88 -0.81
N TYR A 126 -3.70 -3.01 -1.00
CA TYR A 126 -3.96 -3.56 -2.33
C TYR A 126 -4.83 -2.62 -3.17
N GLU A 127 -5.92 -2.09 -2.61
CA GLU A 127 -6.81 -1.13 -3.27
C GLU A 127 -6.06 0.12 -3.75
N TRP A 128 -5.15 0.64 -2.92
CA TRP A 128 -4.33 1.79 -3.24
C TRP A 128 -3.04 1.45 -3.99
N HIS A 129 -2.86 0.18 -4.36
CA HIS A 129 -1.74 -0.33 -5.15
C HIS A 129 -0.36 -0.10 -4.53
N PHE A 130 -0.23 -0.23 -3.21
CA PHE A 130 1.06 -0.17 -2.52
C PHE A 130 1.86 -1.45 -2.69
N ASP A 131 3.17 -1.34 -2.93
CA ASP A 131 4.09 -2.45 -3.12
C ASP A 131 4.46 -3.16 -1.81
N ILE A 132 3.51 -3.89 -1.23
CA ILE A 132 3.68 -4.59 0.04
C ILE A 132 4.58 -5.83 -0.07
N HIS A 133 4.86 -6.30 -1.29
CA HIS A 133 5.67 -7.50 -1.56
C HIS A 133 7.08 -7.16 -2.04
N GLY A 134 7.46 -5.87 -2.06
CA GLY A 134 8.77 -5.40 -2.48
C GLY A 134 9.10 -5.70 -3.95
N LEU A 135 8.10 -5.73 -4.83
CA LEU A 135 8.23 -6.03 -6.24
C LEU A 135 8.98 -4.94 -7.01
N ILE A 136 8.88 -3.68 -6.61
CA ILE A 136 9.62 -2.56 -7.22
C ILE A 136 11.12 -2.78 -7.00
N GLY A 137 11.53 -3.07 -5.77
CA GLY A 137 12.94 -3.33 -5.43
C GLY A 137 13.50 -4.58 -6.11
N GLN A 138 12.64 -5.56 -6.43
CA GLN A 138 13.01 -6.76 -7.19
C GLN A 138 13.03 -6.53 -8.71
N GLY A 139 12.67 -5.34 -9.20
CA GLY A 139 12.54 -5.03 -10.62
C GLY A 139 11.34 -5.71 -11.30
N LEU A 140 10.41 -6.24 -10.51
CA LEU A 140 9.20 -6.95 -10.96
C LEU A 140 8.00 -6.00 -11.11
N ALA A 141 8.02 -4.82 -10.49
CA ALA A 141 7.01 -3.77 -10.64
C ALA A 141 7.66 -2.44 -11.07
N ILE A 142 6.83 -1.47 -11.48
CA ILE A 142 7.24 -0.10 -11.79
C ILE A 142 6.64 0.83 -10.75
N ASP A 143 7.44 1.76 -10.23
CA ASP A 143 6.96 2.84 -9.39
C ASP A 143 6.11 3.79 -10.23
N ILE A 144 4.85 4.01 -9.84
CA ILE A 144 3.92 4.92 -10.51
C ILE A 144 4.49 6.34 -10.71
N LYS A 145 5.44 6.78 -9.89
CA LYS A 145 6.09 8.10 -10.00
C LYS A 145 7.18 8.17 -11.07
N THR A 146 7.54 7.04 -11.66
CA THR A 146 8.59 6.95 -12.70
C THR A 146 8.04 6.93 -14.12
N LEU A 147 6.71 6.96 -14.26
CA LEU A 147 5.97 7.11 -15.51
C LEU A 147 5.68 8.58 -15.79
#